data_AF-A0A2V6AVF7-F1
#
_entry.id   AF-A0A2V6AVF7-F1
#
_cell.length_a   1.000
_cell.length_b   1.000
_cell.length_c   1.000
_cell.angle_alpha   90.00
_cell.angle_beta   90.00
_cell.angle_gamma   90.00
#
_symmetry.space_group_name_H-M   'P 1'
#
loop_
_entity.id
_entity.type
_entity.pdbx_description
1 polymer ?
#
loop_
_entity_poly.entity_id
_entity_poly.type
_entity_poly.pdbx_seq_one_letter_code
_entity_poly.pdbx_strand_id
1 'polypeptide(L)'
;NFNQFGKLFVVPTDGQVYAQPLYVFNLTIPGKGVHNVVYIATEHDTVYACDADNGVVLWQVSLLKAGETPSDNRGCSQITPEIGITATPVIDRNAGLNGTIYVAPMSKDSSGNYFQRLHALDLVTGAEQSGSPVDVSASYPGSGAQ
;
A
#
# COMPACT_ATOMS: atom_id res chain seq x y z
N ASN A 1 -11.96 -23.64 -19.26
CA ASN A 1 -13.39 -23.72 -19.59
C ASN A 1 -14.00 -22.34 -19.34
N PHE A 2 -14.27 -21.55 -20.38
CA PHE A 2 -14.79 -20.19 -20.24
C PHE A 2 -16.22 -20.14 -19.67
N ASN A 3 -16.97 -21.24 -19.71
CA ASN A 3 -18.34 -21.31 -19.16
C ASN A 3 -18.36 -21.36 -17.62
N GLN A 4 -17.21 -21.47 -16.97
CA GLN A 4 -17.08 -21.46 -15.51
C GLN A 4 -16.49 -20.15 -14.98
N PHE A 5 -16.11 -19.22 -15.86
CA PHE A 5 -15.65 -17.92 -15.43
C PHE A 5 -16.81 -17.12 -14.85
N GLY A 6 -16.65 -16.63 -13.64
CA GLY A 6 -17.65 -15.86 -12.94
C GLY A 6 -17.03 -15.09 -11.79
N LYS A 7 -17.74 -14.06 -11.33
CA LYS A 7 -17.35 -13.28 -10.16
C LYS A 7 -17.44 -14.15 -8.91
N LEU A 8 -16.34 -14.25 -8.16
CA LEU A 8 -16.29 -15.01 -6.90
C LEU A 8 -16.74 -14.15 -5.70
N PHE A 9 -16.17 -12.94 -5.56
CA PHE A 9 -16.47 -12.03 -4.47
C PHE A 9 -16.15 -10.57 -4.85
N VAL A 10 -16.45 -9.64 -3.95
CA VAL A 10 -15.99 -8.24 -3.97
C VAL A 10 -15.32 -7.95 -2.65
N VAL A 11 -14.15 -7.33 -2.70
CA VAL A 11 -13.54 -6.71 -1.53
C VAL A 11 -13.80 -5.20 -1.63
N PRO A 12 -14.60 -4.60 -0.73
CA PRO A 12 -14.73 -3.15 -0.70
C PRO A 12 -13.43 -2.53 -0.16
N THR A 13 -12.93 -1.51 -0.85
CA THR A 13 -11.82 -0.66 -0.40
C THR A 13 -12.33 0.74 -0.09
N ASP A 14 -11.59 1.47 0.74
CA ASP A 14 -11.89 2.86 1.09
C ASP A 14 -11.54 3.84 -0.04
N GLY A 15 -10.46 3.59 -0.79
CA GLY A 15 -10.01 4.41 -1.90
C GLY A 15 -10.01 3.69 -3.26
N GLN A 16 -9.69 4.45 -4.31
CA GLN A 16 -9.48 3.91 -5.66
C GLN A 16 -8.25 3.00 -5.68
N VAL A 17 -8.30 1.91 -6.46
CA VAL A 17 -7.21 0.95 -6.61
C VAL A 17 -6.54 1.16 -7.97
N TYR A 18 -5.48 1.96 -7.99
CA TYR A 18 -4.62 2.16 -9.18
C TYR A 18 -3.44 1.18 -9.19
N ALA A 19 -2.87 0.92 -8.02
CA ALA A 19 -1.81 -0.06 -7.85
C ALA A 19 -2.30 -1.46 -8.28
N GLN A 20 -1.44 -2.20 -9.00
CA GLN A 20 -1.76 -3.58 -9.34
C GLN A 20 -1.72 -4.45 -8.07
N PRO A 21 -2.79 -5.22 -7.76
CA PRO A 21 -2.77 -6.11 -6.61
C PRO A 21 -1.66 -7.18 -6.72
N LEU A 22 -1.04 -7.50 -5.60
CA LEU A 22 0.01 -8.52 -5.51
C LEU A 22 -0.49 -9.76 -4.79
N TYR A 23 0.03 -10.93 -5.16
CA TYR A 23 -0.43 -12.20 -4.63
C TYR A 23 0.70 -13.00 -3.97
N VAL A 24 0.42 -13.58 -2.80
CA VAL A 24 1.32 -14.50 -2.10
C VAL A 24 0.54 -15.75 -1.71
N PHE A 25 0.98 -16.90 -2.22
CA PHE A 25 0.38 -18.20 -1.89
C PHE A 25 0.95 -18.80 -0.60
N ASN A 26 0.14 -19.63 0.06
CA ASN A 26 0.52 -20.43 1.24
C ASN A 26 1.21 -19.60 2.34
N LEU A 27 0.70 -18.42 2.65
CA LEU A 27 1.19 -17.59 3.74
C LEU A 27 0.54 -18.00 5.07
N THR A 28 1.35 -18.30 6.08
CA THR A 28 0.83 -18.60 7.42
C THR A 28 0.55 -17.30 8.16
N ILE A 29 -0.72 -17.07 8.51
CA ILE A 29 -1.15 -15.92 9.31
C ILE A 29 -1.45 -16.38 10.74
N PRO A 30 -0.75 -15.86 11.76
CA PRO A 30 -0.93 -16.19 13.16
C PRO A 30 -2.40 -16.08 13.58
N GLY A 31 -2.91 -17.16 14.17
CA GLY A 31 -4.30 -17.24 14.63
C GLY A 31 -5.35 -17.38 13.52
N LYS A 32 -4.98 -17.37 12.23
CA LYS A 32 -5.92 -17.51 11.10
C LYS A 32 -5.66 -18.73 10.22
N GLY A 33 -4.43 -19.23 10.17
CA GLY A 33 -4.07 -20.43 9.42
C GLY A 33 -3.27 -20.10 8.16
N VAL A 34 -3.30 -20.99 7.17
CA VAL A 34 -2.59 -20.79 5.90
C VAL A 34 -3.57 -20.24 4.87
N HIS A 35 -3.20 -19.12 4.25
CA HIS A 35 -4.03 -18.43 3.27
C HIS A 35 -3.25 -18.13 1.99
N ASN A 36 -3.98 -18.09 0.88
CA ASN A 36 -3.56 -17.33 -0.28
C ASN A 36 -3.95 -15.87 -0.05
N VAL A 37 -3.03 -14.93 -0.23
CA VAL A 37 -3.24 -13.53 0.16
C VAL A 37 -3.07 -12.64 -1.04
N VAL A 38 -4.04 -11.76 -1.27
CA VAL A 38 -3.93 -10.63 -2.20
C VAL A 38 -3.75 -9.34 -1.42
N TYR A 39 -2.72 -8.57 -1.77
CA TYR A 39 -2.46 -7.25 -1.21
C TYR A 39 -2.98 -6.17 -2.15
N ILE A 40 -3.76 -5.25 -1.60
CA ILE A 40 -4.39 -4.16 -2.34
C ILE A 40 -3.97 -2.85 -1.69
N ALA A 41 -3.47 -1.92 -2.49
CA ALA A 41 -3.15 -0.56 -2.05
C ALA A 41 -4.08 0.44 -2.73
N THR A 42 -4.39 1.52 -2.03
CA THR A 42 -5.39 2.50 -2.47
C THR A 42 -4.83 3.91 -2.48
N GLU A 43 -5.51 4.78 -3.23
CA GLU A 43 -5.27 6.23 -3.23
C GLU A 43 -5.59 6.91 -1.88
N HIS A 44 -6.20 6.20 -0.91
CA HIS A 44 -6.36 6.67 0.48
C HIS A 44 -5.15 6.37 1.39
N ASP A 45 -4.03 5.93 0.82
CA ASP A 45 -2.85 5.45 1.56
C ASP A 45 -3.14 4.24 2.47
N THR A 46 -4.19 3.48 2.17
CA THR A 46 -4.54 2.25 2.88
C THR A 46 -4.04 1.02 2.13
N VAL A 47 -3.43 0.08 2.87
CA VAL A 47 -3.02 -1.25 2.40
C VAL A 47 -3.88 -2.31 3.07
N TYR A 48 -4.41 -3.23 2.27
CA TYR A 48 -5.19 -4.37 2.69
C TYR A 48 -4.44 -5.65 2.38
N ALA A 49 -4.49 -6.63 3.29
CA ALA A 49 -4.25 -8.03 2.98
C ALA A 49 -5.58 -8.78 3.05
N CYS A 50 -5.97 -9.41 1.96
CA CYS A 50 -7.24 -10.12 1.83
C CYS A 50 -6.99 -11.57 1.48
N ASP A 51 -7.80 -12.46 2.02
CA ASP A 51 -7.81 -13.87 1.63
C ASP A 51 -8.30 -13.98 0.18
N ALA A 52 -7.46 -14.54 -0.68
CA ALA A 52 -7.70 -14.63 -2.12
C ALA A 52 -8.76 -15.68 -2.49
N ASP A 53 -9.15 -16.55 -1.56
CA ASP A 53 -10.13 -17.62 -1.77
C ASP A 53 -11.55 -17.21 -1.36
N ASN A 54 -11.69 -16.25 -0.44
CA ASN A 54 -13.01 -15.84 0.08
C ASN A 54 -13.22 -14.31 0.24
N GLY A 55 -12.19 -13.49 0.03
CA GLY A 55 -12.27 -12.03 0.10
C GLY A 55 -12.28 -11.43 1.51
N VAL A 56 -12.10 -12.25 2.56
CA VAL A 56 -12.03 -11.76 3.94
C VAL A 56 -10.77 -10.92 4.13
N VAL A 57 -10.93 -9.72 4.72
CA VAL A 57 -9.79 -8.87 5.09
C VAL A 57 -9.06 -9.51 6.28
N LEU A 58 -7.80 -9.88 6.07
CA LEU A 58 -6.92 -10.47 7.06
C LEU A 58 -6.27 -9.39 7.93
N TRP A 59 -5.85 -8.29 7.32
CA TRP A 59 -5.47 -7.07 8.02
C TRP A 59 -5.61 -5.86 7.10
N GLN A 60 -5.68 -4.67 7.70
CA GLN A 60 -5.76 -3.40 7.00
C GLN A 60 -4.97 -2.36 7.81
N VAL A 61 -4.21 -1.51 7.12
CA VAL A 61 -3.44 -0.43 7.74
C VAL A 61 -3.50 0.82 6.87
N SER A 62 -3.64 1.99 7.49
CA SER A 62 -3.44 3.29 6.84
C SER A 62 -2.01 3.76 7.10
N LEU A 63 -1.33 4.24 6.06
CA LEU A 63 0.03 4.73 6.13
C LEU A 63 0.12 6.24 6.43
N LEU A 64 -1.04 6.90 6.57
CA LEU A 64 -1.14 8.30 6.98
C LEU A 64 -0.67 8.45 8.44
N LYS A 65 0.22 9.42 8.68
CA LYS A 65 0.56 9.81 10.05
C LYS A 65 -0.54 10.71 10.64
N ALA A 66 -0.51 10.89 11.95
CA ALA A 66 -1.44 11.76 12.65
C ALA A 66 -1.42 13.18 12.07
N GLY A 67 -2.58 13.68 11.62
CA GLY A 67 -2.73 15.01 11.03
C GLY A 67 -2.43 15.08 9.53
N GLU A 68 -2.18 13.94 8.88
CA GLU A 68 -1.99 13.87 7.43
C GLU A 68 -3.24 13.35 6.71
N THR A 69 -3.34 13.69 5.43
CA THR A 69 -4.29 13.14 4.45
C THR A 69 -3.52 12.69 3.21
N PRO A 70 -4.12 11.91 2.30
CA PRO A 70 -3.53 11.72 0.98
C PRO A 70 -3.26 13.08 0.30
N SER A 71 -2.27 13.12 -0.58
CA SER A 71 -1.99 14.33 -1.36
C SER A 71 -3.21 14.71 -2.19
N ASP A 72 -3.40 15.99 -2.48
CA ASP A 72 -4.32 16.33 -3.58
C ASP A 72 -3.80 15.79 -4.92
N ASN A 73 -4.60 15.89 -5.97
CA ASN A 73 -4.23 15.42 -7.29
C ASN A 73 -3.01 16.13 -7.92
N ARG A 74 -2.43 17.17 -7.28
CA ARG A 74 -1.29 17.93 -7.80
C ARG A 74 -1.52 18.49 -9.22
N GLY A 75 -2.78 18.72 -9.62
CA GLY A 75 -3.15 19.12 -10.98
C GLY A 75 -3.17 17.98 -12.01
N CYS A 76 -2.96 16.73 -11.60
CA CYS A 76 -3.18 15.55 -12.43
C CYS A 76 -4.68 15.31 -12.63
N SER A 77 -5.13 15.24 -13.87
CA SER A 77 -6.53 14.97 -14.20
C SER A 77 -6.86 13.47 -14.31
N GLN A 78 -5.85 12.61 -14.32
CA GLN A 78 -6.00 11.16 -14.48
C GLN A 78 -6.12 10.41 -13.15
N ILE A 79 -5.76 11.05 -12.04
CA ILE A 79 -5.86 10.52 -10.68
C ILE A 79 -6.53 11.61 -9.85
N THR A 80 -7.77 11.36 -9.41
CA THR A 80 -8.63 12.37 -8.79
C THR A 80 -9.58 11.68 -7.82
N PRO A 81 -9.88 12.27 -6.64
CA PRO A 81 -9.52 13.63 -6.20
C PRO A 81 -8.11 13.80 -5.64
N GLU A 82 -7.42 12.70 -5.36
CA GLU A 82 -6.21 12.67 -4.54
C GLU A 82 -5.18 11.70 -5.11
N ILE A 83 -3.94 11.79 -4.62
CA ILE A 83 -2.85 10.86 -4.92
C ILE A 83 -2.38 10.31 -3.57
N GLY A 84 -2.47 9.00 -3.41
CA GLY A 84 -1.90 8.24 -2.32
C GLY A 84 -0.96 7.16 -2.87
N ILE A 85 -1.29 5.88 -2.66
CA ILE A 85 -0.53 4.77 -3.20
C ILE A 85 -0.99 4.44 -4.63
N THR A 86 -0.44 5.17 -5.59
CA THR A 86 -0.65 4.87 -7.02
C THR A 86 0.29 3.76 -7.51
N ALA A 87 1.52 3.72 -7.01
CA ALA A 87 2.53 2.77 -7.47
C ALA A 87 2.25 1.35 -6.95
N THR A 88 2.41 0.35 -7.83
CA THR A 88 2.38 -1.06 -7.43
C THR A 88 3.46 -1.33 -6.39
N PRO A 89 3.12 -1.86 -5.20
CA PRO A 89 4.10 -2.27 -4.20
C PRO A 89 5.09 -3.32 -4.72
N VAL A 90 6.09 -3.68 -3.90
CA VAL A 90 6.99 -4.80 -4.19
C VAL A 90 7.06 -5.73 -2.97
N ILE A 91 7.03 -7.04 -3.19
CA ILE A 91 7.14 -8.04 -2.13
C ILE A 91 8.49 -8.74 -2.19
N ASP A 92 9.18 -8.79 -1.05
CA ASP A 92 10.30 -9.71 -0.81
C ASP A 92 9.92 -10.68 0.32
N ARG A 93 9.73 -11.95 -0.01
CA ARG A 93 9.34 -13.00 0.95
C ARG A 93 10.46 -13.38 1.93
N ASN A 94 11.69 -13.00 1.65
CA ASN A 94 12.86 -13.31 2.48
C ASN A 94 13.29 -12.12 3.35
N ALA A 95 12.69 -10.94 3.16
CA ALA A 95 12.97 -9.75 3.95
C ALA A 95 12.14 -9.72 5.24
N GLY A 96 12.79 -9.54 6.38
CA GLY A 96 12.14 -9.58 7.69
C GLY A 96 11.74 -11.00 8.12
N LEU A 97 10.95 -11.11 9.19
CA LEU A 97 10.59 -12.41 9.76
C LEU A 97 9.59 -13.19 8.89
N ASN A 98 8.58 -12.49 8.32
CA ASN A 98 7.49 -13.12 7.58
C ASN A 98 7.43 -12.70 6.10
N GLY A 99 8.49 -12.09 5.58
CA GLY A 99 8.47 -11.35 4.33
C GLY A 99 7.98 -9.91 4.51
N THR A 100 8.30 -9.07 3.55
CA THR A 100 8.02 -7.63 3.57
C THR A 100 7.38 -7.17 2.27
N ILE A 101 6.38 -6.29 2.38
CA ILE A 101 5.85 -5.49 1.27
C ILE A 101 6.33 -4.05 1.39
N TYR A 102 6.92 -3.52 0.33
CA TYR A 102 7.42 -2.15 0.25
C TYR A 102 6.41 -1.28 -0.50
N VAL A 103 6.04 -0.15 0.10
CA VAL A 103 4.94 0.69 -0.35
C VAL A 103 5.38 2.16 -0.34
N ALA A 104 5.02 2.91 -1.38
CA ALA A 104 5.36 4.33 -1.53
C ALA A 104 4.09 5.20 -1.57
N PRO A 105 3.51 5.58 -0.42
CA PRO A 105 2.41 6.54 -0.33
C PRO A 105 2.87 7.99 -0.52
N MET A 106 1.93 8.84 -0.91
CA MET A 106 2.09 10.29 -0.96
C MET A 106 1.05 10.97 -0.08
N SER A 107 1.49 11.65 0.98
CA SER A 107 0.59 12.34 1.92
C SER A 107 0.91 13.84 2.01
N LYS A 108 0.00 14.59 2.64
CA LYS A 108 0.24 15.98 3.02
C LYS A 108 -0.31 16.30 4.41
N ASP A 109 0.28 17.28 5.07
CA ASP A 109 -0.25 17.84 6.31
C ASP A 109 -1.17 19.05 6.06
N SER A 110 -1.80 19.53 7.14
CA SER A 110 -2.65 20.74 7.13
C SER A 110 -1.91 22.04 6.76
N SER A 111 -0.58 22.06 6.82
CA SER A 111 0.25 23.20 6.40
C SER A 111 0.59 23.16 4.91
N GLY A 112 0.19 22.11 4.20
CA GLY A 112 0.49 21.91 2.79
C GLY A 112 1.90 21.35 2.53
N ASN A 113 2.58 20.80 3.54
CA ASN A 113 3.81 20.06 3.32
C ASN A 113 3.47 18.68 2.77
N TYR A 114 4.20 18.25 1.73
CA TYR A 114 4.02 16.94 1.10
C TYR A 114 5.11 15.98 1.52
N PHE A 115 4.74 14.72 1.67
CA PHE A 115 5.65 13.66 2.07
C PHE A 115 5.58 12.52 1.07
N GLN A 116 6.75 12.04 0.69
CA GLN A 116 6.95 10.77 0.00
C GLN A 116 7.69 9.87 0.99
N ARG A 117 7.18 8.67 1.22
CA ARG A 117 7.79 7.75 2.19
C ARG A 117 7.93 6.38 1.59
N LEU A 118 8.98 5.66 1.98
CA LEU A 118 9.09 4.23 1.73
C LEU A 118 8.74 3.50 3.03
N HIS A 119 7.60 2.82 3.00
CA HIS A 119 7.13 1.94 4.05
C HIS A 119 7.56 0.50 3.74
N ALA A 120 7.86 -0.27 4.78
CA ALA A 120 8.25 -1.66 4.71
C ALA A 120 7.40 -2.41 5.72
N LEU A 121 6.32 -3.05 5.25
CA LEU A 121 5.34 -3.70 6.12
C LEU A 121 5.58 -5.21 6.16
N ASP A 122 5.46 -5.81 7.33
CA ASP A 122 5.42 -7.25 7.50
C ASP A 122 4.18 -7.84 6.79
N LEU A 123 4.39 -8.83 5.91
CA LEU A 123 3.31 -9.41 5.09
C LEU A 123 2.16 -9.97 5.93
N VAL A 124 2.47 -10.47 7.11
CA VAL A 124 1.53 -11.24 7.92
C VAL A 124 0.70 -10.34 8.83
N THR A 125 1.25 -9.21 9.26
CA THR A 125 0.65 -8.34 10.28
C THR A 125 0.31 -6.94 9.78
N GLY A 126 0.92 -6.49 8.69
CA GLY A 126 0.84 -5.11 8.21
C GLY A 126 1.60 -4.10 9.08
N ALA A 127 2.36 -4.56 10.08
CA ALA A 127 3.17 -3.71 10.93
C ALA A 127 4.45 -3.27 10.24
N GLU A 128 4.94 -2.07 10.55
CA GLU A 128 6.23 -1.58 10.04
C GLU A 128 7.40 -2.48 10.49
N GLN A 129 8.30 -2.76 9.55
CA GLN A 129 9.60 -3.35 9.82
C GLN A 129 10.51 -2.34 10.52
N SER A 130 11.51 -2.83 11.25
CA SER A 130 12.47 -1.97 11.95
C SER A 130 13.17 -1.00 10.99
N GLY A 131 13.21 0.29 11.35
CA GLY A 131 13.78 1.35 10.53
C GLY A 131 12.81 1.96 9.49
N SER A 132 11.55 1.52 9.48
CA SER A 132 10.50 2.05 8.59
C SER A 132 9.46 2.88 9.37
N PRO A 133 8.79 3.87 8.74
CA PRO A 133 9.00 4.38 7.38
C PRO A 133 10.22 5.30 7.26
N VAL A 134 10.74 5.44 6.04
CA VAL A 134 11.82 6.39 5.70
C VAL A 134 11.27 7.49 4.79
N ASP A 135 11.52 8.76 5.12
CA ASP A 135 11.17 9.88 4.26
C ASP A 135 12.09 9.89 3.01
N VAL A 136 11.49 10.01 1.83
CA VAL A 136 12.20 10.13 0.57
C VAL A 136 12.54 11.59 0.34
N SER A 137 13.81 11.96 0.58
CA SER A 137 14.33 13.29 0.29
C SER A 137 15.00 13.33 -1.08
N ALA A 138 14.57 14.24 -1.95
CA ALA A 138 15.33 14.53 -3.16
C ALA A 138 16.59 15.33 -2.80
N SER A 139 17.74 14.91 -3.32
CA SER A 139 18.95 15.72 -3.38
C SER A 139 19.30 15.96 -4.83
N TYR A 140 19.65 17.19 -5.16
CA TYR A 140 20.20 17.55 -6.46
C TYR A 140 21.51 18.31 -6.23
N PRO A 141 22.58 18.02 -6.99
CA PRO A 141 23.75 18.87 -6.98
C PRO A 141 23.43 20.16 -7.74
N GLY A 142 23.17 21.27 -7.03
CA GLY A 142 23.01 22.57 -7.67
C GLY A 142 23.45 23.72 -6.78
N SER A 143 24.30 24.60 -7.31
CA SER A 143 24.83 25.81 -6.68
C SER A 143 24.17 27.11 -7.19
N GLY A 144 22.89 27.07 -7.56
CA GLY A 144 22.22 28.18 -8.25
C GLY A 144 22.02 29.42 -7.37
N ALA A 145 22.70 30.52 -7.72
CA ALA A 145 22.39 31.87 -7.23
C ALA A 145 21.04 32.35 -7.79
N GLN A 146 20.27 33.03 -6.94
CA GLN A 146 19.03 33.74 -7.29
C GLN A 146 19.32 34.98 -8.17
#